data_AF-A0A1B2DE69-F1
#
_entry.id   AF-A0A1B2DE69-F1
#
_cell.length_a   1.000
_cell.length_b   1.000
_cell.length_c   1.000
_cell.angle_alpha   90.00
_cell.angle_beta   90.00
_cell.angle_gamma   90.00
#
_symmetry.space_group_name_H-M   'P 1'
#
loop_
_entity.id
_entity.type
_entity.pdbx_description
1 polymer ?
#
loop_
_entity_poly.entity_id
_entity_poly.type
_entity_poly.pdbx_seq_one_letter_code
_entity_poly.pdbx_strand_id
1 'polypeptide(L)'
;MNKPPWNLNELYEIPAVYPASEQTGCEIRALFYQGVPYQGRETRIFAYYGVPSGASSGDKVPGIVLLHGGAGTAFSEWVKKWTARGYAAIAMDLEGHTPYVDKNSSTSAEEEWPCHRWSGPAKQGVFADYDQPLEDQWMYHAVAAAVVAHSLLRSFPEVDESRIGITGISWGGIITSLVSGLDTRLSFAMPIYGCGFLSEPLTVYGKGFALMPSADAERLSLLWDPATYLPQSRLPMLWLNGSNDTHFPLSIFIKSYELNRKCHPASTLSLHYGLGHSYVEAWSCEEAYAFADSVVKGEPKLAEMMEMRQEGEHISVPFISSLPVKQAVLYWCKDNSDWRQAIWQPIAAFLKGNNEAIASLPDEKGSFFMNLTNDRGWTTSTIVMVDNRP
;
A
#
# COMPACT_ATOMS: atom_id res chain seq x y z
N MET A 1 24.12 1.51 -3.03
CA MET A 1 22.96 0.71 -2.61
C MET A 1 23.44 -0.71 -2.38
N ASN A 2 23.07 -1.31 -1.26
CA ASN A 2 23.26 -2.74 -1.08
C ASN A 2 22.40 -3.48 -2.10
N LYS A 3 22.92 -4.56 -2.68
CA LYS A 3 22.16 -5.43 -3.57
C LYS A 3 20.98 -6.00 -2.76
N PRO A 4 19.74 -5.99 -3.29
CA PRO A 4 18.61 -6.60 -2.61
C PRO A 4 18.89 -8.10 -2.34
N PRO A 5 18.36 -8.68 -1.25
CA PRO A 5 18.69 -10.04 -0.85
C PRO A 5 18.08 -11.13 -1.75
N TRP A 6 17.14 -10.77 -2.63
CA TRP A 6 16.50 -11.70 -3.56
C TRP A 6 17.24 -11.80 -4.89
N ASN A 7 17.24 -13.00 -5.48
CA ASN A 7 17.52 -13.17 -6.90
C ASN A 7 16.28 -12.82 -7.73
N LEU A 8 16.17 -11.57 -8.18
CA LEU A 8 14.99 -11.11 -8.92
C LEU A 8 14.75 -11.90 -10.22
N ASN A 9 15.79 -12.42 -10.88
CA ASN A 9 15.60 -13.23 -12.08
C ASN A 9 14.80 -14.51 -11.79
N GLU A 10 15.07 -15.16 -10.65
CA GLU A 10 14.32 -16.35 -10.21
C GLU A 10 12.88 -15.96 -9.82
N LEU A 11 12.69 -14.85 -9.11
CA LEU A 11 11.34 -14.36 -8.76
C LEU A 11 10.51 -13.93 -9.98
N TYR A 12 11.17 -13.65 -11.11
CA TYR A 12 10.52 -13.23 -12.35
C TYR A 12 10.06 -14.40 -13.23
N GLU A 13 10.48 -15.62 -12.90
CA GLU A 13 10.01 -16.83 -13.57
C GLU A 13 8.52 -17.09 -13.27
N ILE A 14 7.86 -17.81 -14.18
CA ILE A 14 6.47 -18.23 -13.99
C ILE A 14 6.47 -19.35 -12.94
N PRO A 15 5.84 -19.15 -11.77
CA PRO A 15 5.87 -20.15 -10.72
C PRO A 15 5.01 -21.37 -11.08
N ALA A 16 5.32 -22.52 -10.47
CA ALA A 16 4.39 -23.64 -10.48
C ALA A 16 3.09 -23.27 -9.74
N VAL A 17 1.95 -23.70 -10.29
CA VAL A 17 0.61 -23.48 -9.73
C VAL A 17 0.00 -24.81 -9.34
N TYR A 18 -0.64 -24.85 -8.17
CA TYR A 18 -1.30 -26.03 -7.63
C TYR A 18 -2.76 -25.68 -7.30
N PRO A 19 -3.73 -26.55 -7.62
CA PRO A 19 -5.13 -26.30 -7.27
C PRO A 19 -5.31 -26.34 -5.74
N ALA A 20 -6.03 -25.36 -5.18
CA ALA A 20 -6.42 -25.38 -3.76
C ALA A 20 -7.72 -26.18 -3.53
N SER A 21 -8.54 -26.34 -4.56
CA SER A 21 -9.70 -27.24 -4.59
C SER A 21 -9.98 -27.70 -6.02
N GLU A 22 -10.80 -28.74 -6.19
CA GLU A 22 -11.23 -29.24 -7.51
C GLU A 22 -12.36 -28.39 -8.14
N GLN A 23 -12.76 -27.27 -7.52
CA GLN A 23 -13.87 -26.45 -8.02
C GLN A 23 -13.48 -25.73 -9.32
N THR A 24 -14.15 -26.10 -10.41
CA THR A 24 -14.04 -25.47 -11.72
C THR A 24 -15.24 -24.53 -11.94
N GLY A 25 -15.04 -23.42 -12.65
CA GLY A 25 -16.12 -22.50 -13.03
C GLY A 25 -16.47 -21.38 -12.04
N CYS A 26 -15.76 -21.25 -10.92
CA CYS A 26 -15.93 -20.11 -10.01
C CYS A 26 -15.34 -18.82 -10.61
N GLU A 27 -16.05 -17.70 -10.43
CA GLU A 27 -15.61 -16.33 -10.78
C GLU A 27 -14.28 -15.96 -10.08
N ILE A 28 -14.11 -16.48 -8.86
CA ILE A 28 -12.90 -16.37 -8.06
C ILE A 28 -12.43 -17.78 -7.73
N ARG A 29 -11.18 -18.09 -8.10
CA ARG A 29 -10.53 -19.40 -7.93
C ARG A 29 -9.53 -19.34 -6.79
N ALA A 30 -9.56 -20.33 -5.93
CA ALA A 30 -8.50 -20.56 -4.95
C ALA A 30 -7.38 -21.38 -5.57
N LEU A 31 -6.14 -20.96 -5.40
CA LEU A 31 -4.96 -21.65 -5.88
C LEU A 31 -3.82 -21.52 -4.88
N PHE A 32 -2.82 -22.37 -5.05
CA PHE A 32 -1.51 -22.20 -4.47
C PHE A 32 -0.51 -21.91 -5.59
N TYR A 33 0.46 -21.06 -5.33
CA TYR A 33 1.62 -20.91 -6.21
C TYR A 33 2.92 -21.14 -5.44
N GLN A 34 3.97 -21.55 -6.14
CA GLN A 34 5.27 -21.81 -5.56
C GLN A 34 5.84 -20.56 -4.88
N GLY A 35 6.26 -20.70 -3.62
CA GLY A 35 7.04 -19.69 -2.91
C GLY A 35 8.54 -20.02 -2.90
N VAL A 36 9.33 -19.14 -2.29
CA VAL A 36 10.76 -19.39 -2.02
C VAL A 36 10.93 -20.43 -0.90
N PRO A 37 12.00 -21.25 -0.93
CA PRO A 37 12.20 -22.28 0.09
C PRO A 37 12.30 -21.69 1.51
N TYR A 38 11.73 -22.38 2.49
CA TYR A 38 11.82 -22.05 3.91
C TYR A 38 12.49 -23.21 4.65
N GLN A 39 13.59 -22.97 5.36
CA GLN A 39 14.37 -24.01 6.06
C GLN A 39 14.72 -25.21 5.15
N GLY A 40 15.05 -24.92 3.89
CA GLY A 40 15.36 -25.92 2.87
C GLY A 40 14.16 -26.73 2.34
N ARG A 41 12.93 -26.36 2.68
CA ARG A 41 11.69 -27.01 2.22
C ARG A 41 10.96 -26.12 1.22
N GLU A 42 10.32 -26.74 0.23
CA GLU A 42 9.43 -26.04 -0.68
C GLU A 42 8.25 -25.43 0.06
N THR A 43 7.92 -24.18 -0.27
CA THR A 43 6.73 -23.49 0.24
C THR A 43 5.70 -23.30 -0.86
N ARG A 44 4.45 -23.09 -0.44
CA ARG A 44 3.36 -22.69 -1.33
C ARG A 44 2.61 -21.53 -0.70
N ILE A 45 2.18 -20.60 -1.53
CA ILE A 45 1.43 -19.43 -1.11
C ILE A 45 -0.02 -19.59 -1.56
N PHE A 46 -0.95 -19.55 -0.61
CA PHE A 46 -2.37 -19.53 -0.93
C PHE A 46 -2.77 -18.19 -1.54
N ALA A 47 -3.61 -18.22 -2.58
CA ALA A 47 -4.20 -17.03 -3.16
C ALA A 47 -5.60 -17.25 -3.75
N TYR A 48 -6.37 -16.17 -3.75
CA TYR A 48 -7.53 -16.01 -4.59
C TYR A 48 -7.15 -15.28 -5.87
N TYR A 49 -7.57 -15.82 -7.01
CA TYR A 49 -7.45 -15.19 -8.31
C TYR A 49 -8.83 -15.04 -8.94
N GLY A 50 -9.14 -13.85 -9.44
CA GLY A 50 -10.37 -13.58 -10.16
C GLY A 50 -10.10 -12.77 -11.42
N VAL A 51 -10.99 -12.92 -12.39
CA VAL A 51 -10.92 -12.22 -13.67
C VAL A 51 -12.32 -11.72 -14.05
N PRO A 52 -12.46 -10.48 -14.58
CA PRO A 52 -13.74 -9.97 -15.04
C PRO A 52 -14.30 -10.83 -16.19
N SER A 53 -15.63 -10.92 -16.24
CA SER A 53 -16.32 -11.61 -17.32
C SER A 53 -15.95 -11.02 -18.69
N GLY A 54 -15.64 -11.88 -19.66
CA GLY A 54 -15.28 -11.49 -21.02
C GLY A 54 -13.79 -11.26 -21.27
N ALA A 55 -12.95 -11.21 -20.23
CA ALA A 55 -11.51 -11.14 -20.42
C ALA A 55 -10.97 -12.40 -21.12
N SER A 56 -10.07 -12.20 -22.08
CA SER A 56 -9.51 -13.29 -22.89
C SER A 56 -8.14 -12.90 -23.45
N SER A 57 -7.49 -13.81 -24.17
CA SER A 57 -6.24 -13.50 -24.87
C SER A 57 -6.38 -12.41 -25.94
N GLY A 58 -7.59 -12.23 -26.51
CA GLY A 58 -7.91 -11.17 -27.46
C GLY A 58 -8.32 -9.87 -26.79
N ASP A 59 -8.94 -9.96 -25.61
CA ASP A 59 -9.49 -8.83 -24.85
C ASP A 59 -8.86 -8.79 -23.45
N LYS A 60 -7.58 -8.41 -23.42
CA LYS A 60 -6.78 -8.40 -22.19
C LYS A 60 -7.18 -7.26 -21.25
N VAL A 61 -7.21 -7.57 -19.95
CA VAL A 61 -7.56 -6.62 -18.89
C VAL A 61 -6.33 -6.24 -18.05
N PRO A 62 -6.33 -5.06 -17.40
CA PRO A 62 -5.29 -4.72 -16.43
C PRO A 62 -5.32 -5.67 -15.22
N GLY A 63 -4.20 -5.76 -14.53
CA GLY A 63 -4.02 -6.61 -13.34
C GLY A 63 -3.81 -5.81 -12.04
N ILE A 64 -4.11 -6.43 -10.90
CA ILE A 64 -3.77 -5.89 -9.58
C ILE A 64 -3.33 -7.00 -8.61
N VAL A 65 -2.22 -6.78 -7.93
CA VAL A 65 -1.74 -7.62 -6.81
C VAL A 65 -2.19 -6.99 -5.49
N LEU A 66 -2.79 -7.80 -4.61
CA LEU A 66 -3.45 -7.35 -3.38
C LEU A 66 -2.78 -7.96 -2.14
N LEU A 67 -2.22 -7.12 -1.28
CA LEU A 67 -1.48 -7.53 -0.08
C LEU A 67 -2.21 -7.15 1.21
N HIS A 68 -2.54 -8.13 2.04
CA HIS A 68 -3.20 -7.88 3.31
C HIS A 68 -2.23 -7.32 4.38
N GLY A 69 -2.81 -6.77 5.44
CA GLY A 69 -2.10 -6.25 6.61
C GLY A 69 -1.97 -7.28 7.73
N GLY A 70 -1.55 -6.82 8.90
CA GLY A 70 -1.53 -7.68 10.09
C GLY A 70 -2.94 -8.21 10.42
N ALA A 71 -3.01 -9.44 10.92
CA ALA A 71 -4.25 -10.16 11.25
C ALA A 71 -5.19 -10.47 10.06
N GLY A 72 -4.78 -10.14 8.83
CA GLY A 72 -5.52 -10.50 7.63
C GLY A 72 -5.09 -11.83 7.02
N THR A 73 -5.69 -12.15 5.87
CA THR A 73 -5.37 -13.29 5.02
C THR A 73 -5.69 -12.93 3.55
N ALA A 74 -5.67 -13.89 2.63
CA ALA A 74 -6.18 -13.71 1.28
C ALA A 74 -7.70 -13.42 1.28
N PHE A 75 -8.11 -12.20 0.88
CA PHE A 75 -9.52 -11.81 0.85
C PHE A 75 -10.15 -11.95 -0.54
N SER A 76 -11.05 -12.93 -0.71
CA SER A 76 -11.84 -13.09 -1.94
C SER A 76 -12.77 -11.90 -2.20
N GLU A 77 -13.28 -11.24 -1.16
CA GLU A 77 -14.08 -10.02 -1.33
C GLU A 77 -13.28 -8.91 -2.02
N TRP A 78 -11.99 -8.78 -1.69
CA TRP A 78 -11.16 -7.74 -2.29
C TRP A 78 -10.92 -8.02 -3.77
N VAL A 79 -10.69 -9.29 -4.14
CA VAL A 79 -10.66 -9.74 -5.54
C VAL A 79 -11.97 -9.42 -6.25
N LYS A 80 -13.13 -9.65 -5.59
CA LYS A 80 -14.44 -9.33 -6.17
C LYS A 80 -14.61 -7.83 -6.47
N LYS A 81 -14.15 -6.95 -5.57
CA LYS A 81 -14.24 -5.49 -5.78
C LYS A 81 -13.43 -5.04 -7.00
N TRP A 82 -12.24 -5.61 -7.22
CA TRP A 82 -11.39 -5.27 -8.36
C TRP A 82 -11.85 -5.88 -9.68
N THR A 83 -12.31 -7.13 -9.65
CA THR A 83 -12.90 -7.79 -10.84
C THR A 83 -14.18 -7.10 -11.31
N ALA A 84 -15.04 -6.64 -10.38
CA ALA A 84 -16.20 -5.81 -10.71
C ALA A 84 -15.82 -4.48 -11.40
N ARG A 85 -14.58 -4.02 -11.23
CA ARG A 85 -14.03 -2.84 -11.89
C ARG A 85 -13.21 -3.17 -13.13
N GLY A 86 -13.23 -4.41 -13.61
CA GLY A 86 -12.54 -4.80 -14.85
C GLY A 86 -11.05 -5.06 -14.70
N TYR A 87 -10.58 -5.47 -13.51
CA TYR A 87 -9.20 -5.92 -13.29
C TYR A 87 -9.15 -7.42 -13.04
N ALA A 88 -8.17 -8.11 -13.62
CA ALA A 88 -7.73 -9.38 -13.08
C ALA A 88 -7.03 -9.12 -11.73
N ALA A 89 -7.41 -9.85 -10.69
CA ALA A 89 -6.94 -9.57 -9.33
C ALA A 89 -6.42 -10.84 -8.67
N ILE A 90 -5.28 -10.74 -7.99
CA ILE A 90 -4.71 -11.80 -7.15
C ILE A 90 -4.51 -11.28 -5.72
N ALA A 91 -5.13 -11.94 -4.75
CA ALA A 91 -4.94 -11.68 -3.32
C ALA A 91 -4.34 -12.93 -2.66
N MET A 92 -3.19 -12.77 -2.02
CA MET A 92 -2.46 -13.87 -1.39
C MET A 92 -2.50 -13.78 0.13
N ASP A 93 -2.24 -14.90 0.78
CA ASP A 93 -1.85 -14.93 2.20
C ASP A 93 -0.33 -14.73 2.31
N LEU A 94 0.10 -13.94 3.28
CA LEU A 94 1.51 -13.58 3.49
C LEU A 94 2.12 -14.25 4.71
N GLU A 95 1.37 -15.04 5.47
CA GLU A 95 1.80 -15.64 6.74
C GLU A 95 1.68 -17.18 6.75
N GLY A 96 1.32 -17.82 5.63
CA GLY A 96 1.26 -19.26 5.47
C GLY A 96 -0.09 -19.88 5.86
N HIS A 97 -1.14 -19.07 5.92
CA HIS A 97 -2.48 -19.49 6.28
C HIS A 97 -3.38 -19.75 5.07
N THR A 98 -4.55 -20.31 5.36
CA THR A 98 -5.71 -20.37 4.46
C THR A 98 -6.92 -19.70 5.13
N PRO A 99 -7.81 -19.04 4.37
CA PRO A 99 -9.00 -18.36 4.90
C PRO A 99 -10.15 -19.32 5.28
N TYR A 100 -9.89 -20.62 5.32
CA TYR A 100 -10.85 -21.67 5.64
C TYR A 100 -10.13 -22.87 6.27
N VAL A 101 -10.84 -23.66 7.07
CA VAL A 101 -10.31 -24.92 7.62
C VAL A 101 -10.28 -25.99 6.53
N ASP A 102 -9.11 -26.29 5.98
CA ASP A 102 -8.89 -27.45 5.12
C ASP A 102 -8.82 -28.75 5.94
N LYS A 103 -9.18 -29.89 5.34
CA LYS A 103 -9.00 -31.23 5.97
C LYS A 103 -7.54 -31.57 6.27
N ASN A 104 -6.60 -30.85 5.65
CA ASN A 104 -5.16 -31.00 5.86
C ASN A 104 -4.55 -29.89 6.74
N SER A 105 -5.36 -29.05 7.40
CA SER A 105 -4.84 -28.06 8.35
C SER A 105 -4.29 -28.75 9.60
N SER A 106 -3.18 -28.24 10.13
CA SER A 106 -2.56 -28.77 11.36
C SER A 106 -3.01 -28.04 12.63
N THR A 107 -4.12 -27.30 12.59
CA THR A 107 -4.45 -26.29 13.60
C THR A 107 -5.49 -26.77 14.62
N SER A 108 -5.34 -26.30 15.85
CA SER A 108 -6.35 -26.40 16.91
C SER A 108 -7.54 -25.48 16.57
N ALA A 109 -8.71 -25.74 17.17
CA ALA A 109 -9.96 -25.00 16.91
C ALA A 109 -9.95 -23.51 17.36
N GLU A 110 -8.80 -22.98 17.80
CA GLU A 110 -8.65 -21.65 18.42
C GLU A 110 -7.97 -20.62 17.50
N GLU A 111 -7.35 -21.04 16.39
CA GLU A 111 -6.69 -20.11 15.44
C GLU A 111 -7.70 -19.59 14.40
N GLU A 112 -7.80 -18.26 14.24
CA GLU A 112 -8.70 -17.62 13.28
C GLU A 112 -8.38 -18.03 11.83
N TRP A 113 -7.10 -18.16 11.49
CA TRP A 113 -6.61 -18.56 10.17
C TRP A 113 -5.70 -19.80 10.26
N PRO A 114 -6.11 -20.95 9.72
CA PRO A 114 -5.33 -22.18 9.83
C PRO A 114 -4.08 -22.19 8.92
N CYS A 115 -2.93 -22.62 9.46
CA CYS A 115 -1.72 -22.93 8.70
C CYS A 115 -1.90 -24.16 7.81
N HIS A 116 -1.34 -24.11 6.61
CA HIS A 116 -1.30 -25.24 5.68
C HIS A 116 0.08 -25.93 5.67
N ARG A 117 0.14 -27.22 5.33
CA ARG A 117 1.39 -28.04 5.37
C ARG A 117 2.60 -27.53 4.56
N TRP A 118 2.40 -26.60 3.63
CA TRP A 118 3.47 -25.97 2.82
C TRP A 118 3.76 -24.52 3.24
N SER A 119 3.39 -24.13 4.46
CA SER A 119 3.52 -22.76 4.95
C SER A 119 4.99 -22.34 5.01
N GLY A 120 5.24 -21.08 4.63
CA GLY A 120 6.45 -20.39 5.01
C GLY A 120 6.39 -19.93 6.49
N PRO A 121 7.31 -19.05 6.91
CA PRO A 121 7.25 -18.41 8.21
C PRO A 121 6.03 -17.47 8.30
N ALA A 122 5.42 -17.42 9.48
CA ALA A 122 4.42 -16.41 9.83
C ALA A 122 5.09 -15.16 10.42
N LYS A 123 4.40 -14.02 10.40
CA LYS A 123 4.95 -12.77 10.94
C LYS A 123 5.05 -12.84 12.46
N GLN A 124 6.26 -12.72 12.98
CA GLN A 124 6.52 -12.65 14.42
C GLN A 124 6.67 -11.20 14.87
N GLY A 125 5.68 -10.67 15.61
CA GLY A 125 5.72 -9.31 16.15
C GLY A 125 6.09 -8.26 15.09
N VAL A 126 7.03 -7.38 15.43
CA VAL A 126 7.69 -6.47 14.49
C VAL A 126 9.10 -7.00 14.23
N PHE A 127 9.27 -7.69 13.10
CA PHE A 127 10.53 -8.31 12.69
C PHE A 127 11.22 -9.11 13.81
N ALA A 128 10.45 -9.82 14.65
CA ALA A 128 10.97 -10.50 15.82
C ALA A 128 11.77 -11.78 15.49
N ASP A 129 11.76 -12.18 14.22
CA ASP A 129 12.60 -13.22 13.61
C ASP A 129 13.94 -12.66 13.08
N TYR A 130 14.35 -11.47 13.53
CA TYR A 130 15.56 -10.79 13.08
C TYR A 130 16.84 -11.64 13.23
N ASP A 131 16.88 -12.55 14.20
CA ASP A 131 18.02 -13.43 14.50
C ASP A 131 18.07 -14.70 13.66
N GLN A 132 17.00 -15.00 12.90
CA GLN A 132 16.95 -16.14 11.99
C GLN A 132 17.80 -15.87 10.74
N PRO A 133 18.24 -16.93 10.03
CA PRO A 133 18.84 -16.78 8.71
C PRO A 133 17.98 -15.88 7.81
N LEU A 134 18.62 -15.04 7.01
CA LEU A 134 17.95 -14.04 6.17
C LEU A 134 16.80 -14.63 5.33
N GLU A 135 17.06 -15.78 4.72
CA GLU A 135 16.11 -16.51 3.86
C GLU A 135 14.97 -17.16 4.64
N ASP A 136 15.07 -17.26 5.96
CA ASP A 136 14.05 -17.82 6.85
C ASP A 136 13.22 -16.73 7.56
N GLN A 137 13.50 -15.45 7.31
CA GLN A 137 12.74 -14.33 7.88
C GLN A 137 11.44 -14.09 7.10
N TRP A 138 10.35 -13.81 7.80
CA TRP A 138 9.03 -13.57 7.24
C TRP A 138 9.01 -12.50 6.15
N MET A 139 9.68 -11.36 6.37
CA MET A 139 9.69 -10.29 5.36
C MET A 139 10.38 -10.73 4.05
N TYR A 140 11.38 -11.62 4.13
CA TYR A 140 11.99 -12.23 2.95
C TYR A 140 10.95 -12.98 2.11
N HIS A 141 10.14 -13.81 2.77
CA HIS A 141 9.08 -14.59 2.14
C HIS A 141 7.92 -13.72 1.64
N ALA A 142 7.46 -12.76 2.43
CA ALA A 142 6.31 -11.93 2.10
C ALA A 142 6.57 -11.05 0.85
N VAL A 143 7.76 -10.45 0.76
CA VAL A 143 8.18 -9.69 -0.43
C VAL A 143 8.35 -10.62 -1.64
N ALA A 144 8.99 -11.79 -1.47
CA ALA A 144 9.13 -12.74 -2.56
C ALA A 144 7.77 -13.22 -3.08
N ALA A 145 6.83 -13.52 -2.19
CA ALA A 145 5.47 -13.93 -2.53
C ALA A 145 4.75 -12.86 -3.36
N ALA A 146 4.91 -11.57 -3.02
CA ALA A 146 4.35 -10.46 -3.78
C ALA A 146 4.91 -10.36 -5.20
N VAL A 147 6.24 -10.45 -5.37
CA VAL A 147 6.89 -10.40 -6.69
C VAL A 147 6.54 -11.63 -7.53
N VAL A 148 6.50 -12.82 -6.92
CA VAL A 148 6.15 -14.06 -7.63
C VAL A 148 4.69 -14.06 -8.07
N ALA A 149 3.75 -13.53 -7.26
CA ALA A 149 2.37 -13.40 -7.73
C ALA A 149 2.21 -12.39 -8.85
N HIS A 150 3.04 -11.34 -8.88
CA HIS A 150 3.09 -10.47 -10.04
C HIS A 150 3.54 -11.25 -11.28
N SER A 151 4.60 -12.07 -11.18
CA SER A 151 5.05 -12.95 -12.26
C SER A 151 3.96 -13.93 -12.71
N LEU A 152 3.23 -14.53 -11.76
CA LEU A 152 2.09 -15.40 -12.04
C LEU A 152 0.97 -14.66 -12.77
N LEU A 153 0.57 -13.49 -12.27
CA LEU A 153 -0.52 -12.71 -12.85
C LEU A 153 -0.17 -12.27 -14.30
N ARG A 154 1.09 -11.90 -14.56
CA ARG A 154 1.60 -11.60 -15.91
C ARG A 154 1.55 -12.80 -16.87
N SER A 155 1.57 -14.02 -16.35
CA SER A 155 1.57 -15.25 -17.17
C SER A 155 0.20 -15.60 -17.74
N PHE A 156 -0.89 -15.06 -17.17
CA PHE A 156 -2.23 -15.39 -17.59
C PHE A 156 -2.57 -14.70 -18.93
N PRO A 157 -3.05 -15.45 -19.94
CA PRO A 157 -3.27 -14.91 -21.28
C PRO A 157 -4.32 -13.79 -21.32
N GLU A 158 -5.29 -13.79 -20.40
CA GLU A 158 -6.29 -12.74 -20.23
C GLU A 158 -5.78 -11.44 -19.60
N VAL A 159 -4.55 -11.41 -19.09
CA VAL A 159 -3.96 -10.26 -18.40
C VAL A 159 -3.00 -9.52 -19.33
N ASP A 160 -3.11 -8.20 -19.32
CA ASP A 160 -2.13 -7.32 -19.94
C ASP A 160 -0.93 -7.12 -19.00
N GLU A 161 0.18 -7.80 -19.30
CA GLU A 161 1.40 -7.78 -18.50
C GLU A 161 2.06 -6.40 -18.36
N SER A 162 1.65 -5.41 -19.17
CA SER A 162 2.16 -4.04 -19.12
C SER A 162 1.30 -3.10 -18.26
N ARG A 163 0.16 -3.59 -17.75
CA ARG A 163 -0.86 -2.83 -17.02
C ARG A 163 -1.21 -3.49 -15.70
N ILE A 164 -0.21 -3.80 -14.89
CA ILE A 164 -0.39 -4.44 -13.58
C ILE A 164 0.13 -3.53 -12.48
N GLY A 165 -0.73 -3.24 -11.51
CA GLY A 165 -0.34 -2.53 -10.30
C GLY A 165 -0.28 -3.43 -9.07
N ILE A 166 0.13 -2.82 -7.95
CA ILE A 166 0.13 -3.44 -6.64
C ILE A 166 -0.48 -2.51 -5.60
N THR A 167 -1.22 -3.07 -4.65
CA THR A 167 -1.70 -2.34 -3.49
C THR A 167 -1.69 -3.21 -2.25
N GLY A 168 -1.53 -2.58 -1.10
CA GLY A 168 -1.52 -3.28 0.17
C GLY A 168 -1.88 -2.38 1.32
N ILE A 169 -2.42 -3.00 2.36
CA ILE A 169 -2.96 -2.33 3.56
C ILE A 169 -2.07 -2.65 4.76
N SER A 170 -1.69 -1.66 5.57
CA SER A 170 -0.88 -1.87 6.78
C SER A 170 0.48 -2.52 6.48
N TRP A 171 0.77 -3.71 7.03
CA TRP A 171 1.92 -4.54 6.62
C TRP A 171 1.98 -4.78 5.10
N GLY A 172 0.86 -4.99 4.43
CA GLY A 172 0.79 -5.06 2.97
C GLY A 172 1.19 -3.75 2.30
N GLY A 173 0.94 -2.60 2.95
CA GLY A 173 1.37 -1.28 2.50
C GLY A 173 2.89 -1.07 2.67
N ILE A 174 3.48 -1.62 3.73
CA ILE A 174 4.95 -1.70 3.90
C ILE A 174 5.56 -2.52 2.76
N ILE A 175 5.03 -3.73 2.52
CA ILE A 175 5.52 -4.61 1.45
C ILE A 175 5.32 -3.97 0.08
N THR A 176 4.17 -3.33 -0.17
CA THR A 176 3.90 -2.58 -1.40
C THR A 176 4.93 -1.47 -1.63
N SER A 177 5.24 -0.69 -0.58
CA SER A 177 6.23 0.39 -0.65
C SER A 177 7.62 -0.16 -0.98
N LEU A 178 8.01 -1.28 -0.37
CA LEU A 178 9.27 -1.96 -0.61
C LEU A 178 9.34 -2.51 -2.05
N VAL A 179 8.34 -3.29 -2.47
CA VAL A 179 8.25 -3.90 -3.80
C VAL A 179 8.25 -2.84 -4.91
N SER A 180 7.69 -1.65 -4.66
CA SER A 180 7.69 -0.55 -5.64
C SER A 180 9.10 -0.13 -6.09
N GLY A 181 10.12 -0.33 -5.24
CA GLY A 181 11.52 -0.08 -5.56
C GLY A 181 12.27 -1.30 -6.11
N LEU A 182 11.67 -2.49 -6.04
CA LEU A 182 12.28 -3.75 -6.50
C LEU A 182 11.79 -4.18 -7.87
N ASP A 183 10.48 -4.23 -8.07
CA ASP A 183 9.86 -4.79 -9.27
C ASP A 183 9.52 -3.70 -10.27
N THR A 184 10.45 -3.45 -11.19
CA THR A 184 10.33 -2.43 -12.24
C THR A 184 9.32 -2.78 -13.34
N ARG A 185 8.70 -3.97 -13.29
CA ARG A 185 7.68 -4.41 -14.27
C ARG A 185 6.29 -3.88 -13.94
N LEU A 186 6.07 -3.40 -12.70
CA LEU A 186 4.80 -2.84 -12.26
C LEU A 186 4.49 -1.52 -13.00
N SER A 187 3.21 -1.19 -13.13
CA SER A 187 2.75 0.05 -13.75
C SER A 187 2.46 1.15 -12.72
N PHE A 188 2.05 0.76 -11.51
CA PHE A 188 1.77 1.67 -10.39
C PHE A 188 1.78 0.93 -9.04
N ALA A 189 1.89 1.67 -7.94
CA ALA A 189 1.77 1.11 -6.60
C ALA A 189 0.90 1.99 -5.68
N MET A 190 0.13 1.39 -4.78
CA MET A 190 -0.74 2.12 -3.85
C MET A 190 -0.59 1.58 -2.42
N PRO A 191 0.38 2.07 -1.65
CA PRO A 191 0.45 1.77 -0.22
C PRO A 191 -0.67 2.50 0.54
N ILE A 192 -1.49 1.72 1.25
CA ILE A 192 -2.53 2.21 2.15
C ILE A 192 -2.11 1.91 3.59
N TYR A 193 -2.00 2.95 4.43
CA TYR A 193 -1.46 2.84 5.78
C TYR A 193 -0.13 2.07 5.83
N GLY A 194 0.87 2.42 5.01
CA GLY A 194 2.15 1.73 5.02
C GLY A 194 3.23 2.56 4.36
N CYS A 195 4.39 2.66 5.00
CA CYS A 195 5.47 3.55 4.55
C CYS A 195 6.83 3.10 5.09
N GLY A 196 7.89 3.86 4.78
CA GLY A 196 9.23 3.66 5.34
C GLY A 196 9.50 4.54 6.56
N PHE A 197 10.76 4.53 7.01
CA PHE A 197 11.24 5.21 8.23
C PHE A 197 10.60 4.66 9.51
N LEU A 198 10.38 3.35 9.54
CA LEU A 198 9.61 2.63 10.55
C LEU A 198 10.23 2.72 11.95
N SER A 199 11.55 2.89 12.03
CA SER A 199 12.30 2.97 13.28
C SER A 199 12.29 4.37 13.92
N GLU A 200 11.88 5.42 13.20
CA GLU A 200 11.97 6.80 13.68
C GLU A 200 10.93 7.15 14.77
N PRO A 201 9.63 6.89 14.60
CA PRO A 201 8.63 7.21 15.62
C PRO A 201 8.46 6.05 16.61
N LEU A 202 8.10 6.37 17.87
CA LEU A 202 7.78 5.37 18.90
C LEU A 202 6.39 4.71 18.70
N THR A 203 6.05 4.36 17.47
CA THR A 203 4.91 3.48 17.11
C THR A 203 5.21 2.05 17.53
N VAL A 204 4.30 1.11 17.22
CA VAL A 204 4.59 -0.33 17.41
C VAL A 204 5.87 -0.75 16.67
N TYR A 205 6.12 -0.17 15.49
CA TYR A 205 7.29 -0.48 14.67
C TYR A 205 8.59 0.02 15.31
N GLY A 206 8.66 1.31 15.64
CA GLY A 206 9.87 1.87 16.25
C GLY A 206 10.16 1.26 17.63
N LYS A 207 9.13 0.89 18.39
CA LYS A 207 9.30 0.09 19.62
C LYS A 207 9.90 -1.29 19.32
N GLY A 208 9.46 -1.97 18.27
CA GLY A 208 10.04 -3.22 17.81
C GLY A 208 11.53 -3.10 17.51
N PHE A 209 11.91 -2.10 16.71
CA PHE A 209 13.33 -1.80 16.42
C PHE A 209 14.12 -1.46 17.70
N ALA A 210 13.54 -0.69 18.62
CA ALA A 210 14.20 -0.29 19.86
C ALA A 210 14.43 -1.46 20.85
N LEU A 211 13.70 -2.57 20.70
CA LEU A 211 13.90 -3.78 21.50
C LEU A 211 15.02 -4.67 20.96
N MET A 212 15.44 -4.49 19.70
CA MET A 212 16.52 -5.26 19.09
C MET A 212 17.89 -4.73 19.53
N PRO A 213 18.94 -5.57 19.51
CA PRO A 213 20.32 -5.08 19.54
C PRO A 213 20.55 -4.06 18.41
N SER A 214 21.29 -2.97 18.68
CA SER A 214 21.45 -1.87 17.71
C SER A 214 21.96 -2.32 16.34
N ALA A 215 22.86 -3.30 16.30
CA ALA A 215 23.39 -3.85 15.05
C ALA A 215 22.31 -4.58 14.22
N ASP A 216 21.39 -5.29 14.87
CA ASP A 216 20.26 -5.94 14.20
C ASP A 216 19.23 -4.94 13.73
N ALA A 217 18.93 -3.92 14.53
CA ALA A 217 18.03 -2.83 14.15
C ALA A 217 18.54 -2.07 12.91
N GLU A 218 19.84 -1.76 12.86
CA GLU A 218 20.47 -1.12 11.69
C GLU A 218 20.42 -2.05 10.46
N ARG A 219 20.80 -3.31 10.63
CA ARG A 219 20.76 -4.31 9.56
C ARG A 219 19.35 -4.48 9.00
N LEU A 220 18.33 -4.61 9.86
CA LEU A 220 16.95 -4.76 9.43
C LEU A 220 16.37 -3.49 8.81
N SER A 221 16.78 -2.31 9.26
CA SER A 221 16.41 -1.06 8.58
C SER A 221 16.92 -1.03 7.14
N LEU A 222 18.14 -1.53 6.90
CA LEU A 222 18.71 -1.64 5.55
C LEU A 222 18.07 -2.75 4.71
N LEU A 223 17.54 -3.81 5.33
CA LEU A 223 16.93 -4.93 4.62
C LEU A 223 15.44 -4.70 4.35
N TRP A 224 14.68 -4.27 5.35
CA TRP A 224 13.21 -4.38 5.36
C TRP A 224 12.48 -3.05 5.42
N ASP A 225 13.15 -1.93 5.70
CA ASP A 225 12.50 -0.62 5.67
C ASP A 225 12.29 -0.16 4.21
N PRO A 226 11.06 0.16 3.79
CA PRO A 226 10.78 0.69 2.45
C PRO A 226 11.62 1.92 2.07
N ALA A 227 12.06 2.74 3.01
CA ALA A 227 12.89 3.92 2.75
C ALA A 227 14.20 3.56 2.01
N THR A 228 14.70 2.33 2.15
CA THR A 228 15.85 1.83 1.39
C THR A 228 15.55 1.68 -0.10
N TYR A 229 14.31 1.32 -0.44
CA TYR A 229 13.89 0.90 -1.78
C TYR A 229 13.18 2.00 -2.58
N LEU A 230 12.44 2.88 -1.90
CA LEU A 230 11.70 3.98 -2.54
C LEU A 230 12.54 4.87 -3.48
N PRO A 231 13.83 5.15 -3.25
CA PRO A 231 14.65 5.92 -4.20
C PRO A 231 14.89 5.22 -5.55
N GLN A 232 14.61 3.92 -5.64
CA GLN A 232 14.66 3.15 -6.88
C GLN A 232 13.30 3.02 -7.56
N SER A 233 12.22 3.31 -6.84
CA SER A 233 10.87 3.32 -7.43
C SER A 233 10.79 4.34 -8.56
N ARG A 234 10.32 3.89 -9.71
CA ARG A 234 9.98 4.73 -10.87
C ARG A 234 8.50 4.68 -11.18
N LEU A 235 7.70 4.21 -10.22
CA LEU A 235 6.27 4.04 -10.37
C LEU A 235 5.55 5.32 -9.95
N PRO A 236 4.47 5.72 -10.66
CA PRO A 236 3.47 6.58 -10.04
C PRO A 236 2.86 5.86 -8.84
N MET A 237 2.76 6.57 -7.71
CA MET A 237 2.18 6.01 -6.49
C MET A 237 1.04 6.86 -5.93
N LEU A 238 0.01 6.21 -5.38
CA LEU A 238 -0.97 6.84 -4.51
C LEU A 238 -0.66 6.46 -3.06
N TRP A 239 -0.41 7.47 -2.25
CA TRP A 239 -0.17 7.35 -0.82
C TRP A 239 -1.45 7.69 -0.06
N LEU A 240 -2.10 6.70 0.54
CA LEU A 240 -3.37 6.87 1.24
C LEU A 240 -3.22 6.61 2.75
N ASN A 241 -3.59 7.59 3.59
CA ASN A 241 -3.51 7.44 5.04
C ASN A 241 -4.56 8.25 5.80
N GLY A 242 -4.81 7.86 7.06
CA GLY A 242 -5.55 8.67 8.01
C GLY A 242 -4.66 9.73 8.68
N SER A 243 -5.23 10.89 9.00
CA SER A 243 -4.50 11.98 9.68
C SER A 243 -4.04 11.63 11.10
N ASN A 244 -4.69 10.64 11.71
CA ASN A 244 -4.46 10.18 13.09
C ASN A 244 -4.08 8.70 13.14
N ASP A 245 -3.56 8.15 12.04
CA ASP A 245 -3.17 6.75 11.98
C ASP A 245 -2.18 6.40 13.10
N THR A 246 -2.51 5.38 13.89
CA THR A 246 -1.77 5.02 15.11
C THR A 246 -0.50 4.21 14.82
N HIS A 247 -0.36 3.72 13.60
CA HIS A 247 0.74 2.86 13.14
C HIS A 247 1.74 3.65 12.31
N PHE A 248 1.23 4.54 11.43
CA PHE A 248 1.99 5.28 10.44
C PHE A 248 1.71 6.78 10.56
N PRO A 249 2.37 7.48 11.49
CA PRO A 249 2.22 8.93 11.62
C PRO A 249 2.50 9.65 10.32
N LEU A 250 1.81 10.78 10.12
CA LEU A 250 2.03 11.64 8.95
C LEU A 250 3.50 12.05 8.77
N SER A 251 4.28 12.16 9.87
CA SER A 251 5.70 12.51 9.81
C SER A 251 6.53 11.54 8.96
N ILE A 252 6.34 10.23 9.09
CA ILE A 252 7.07 9.22 8.29
C ILE A 252 6.35 8.89 6.98
N PHE A 253 5.02 9.00 6.98
CA PHE A 253 4.21 8.72 5.80
C PHE A 253 4.48 9.76 4.71
N ILE A 254 4.47 11.04 5.06
CA ILE A 254 4.80 12.15 4.14
C ILE A 254 6.26 12.08 3.72
N LYS A 255 7.19 11.78 4.65
CA LYS A 255 8.61 11.62 4.32
C LYS A 255 8.83 10.52 3.27
N SER A 256 8.08 9.43 3.35
CA SER A 256 8.10 8.34 2.35
C SER A 256 7.52 8.77 1.01
N TYR A 257 6.38 9.47 1.03
CA TYR A 257 5.78 10.09 -0.16
C TYR A 257 6.77 11.04 -0.86
N GLU A 258 7.42 11.94 -0.12
CA GLU A 258 8.40 12.87 -0.67
C GLU A 258 9.63 12.16 -1.24
N LEU A 259 10.08 11.09 -0.58
CA LEU A 259 11.19 10.27 -1.08
C LEU A 259 10.85 9.65 -2.44
N ASN A 260 9.64 9.11 -2.60
CA ASN A 260 9.15 8.59 -3.87
C ASN A 260 8.93 9.70 -4.91
N ARG A 261 8.36 10.85 -4.52
CA ARG A 261 8.06 11.97 -5.43
C ARG A 261 9.32 12.57 -6.06
N LYS A 262 10.47 12.51 -5.38
CA LYS A 262 11.77 12.87 -5.96
C LYS A 262 12.15 12.00 -7.17
N CYS A 263 11.66 10.77 -7.22
CA CYS A 263 11.91 9.82 -8.31
C CYS A 263 10.77 9.78 -9.33
N HIS A 264 9.53 10.04 -8.89
CA HIS A 264 8.35 10.09 -9.76
C HIS A 264 7.41 11.25 -9.35
N PRO A 265 7.52 12.43 -9.99
CA PRO A 265 6.80 13.64 -9.58
C PRO A 265 5.27 13.53 -9.59
N ALA A 266 4.69 12.61 -10.35
CA ALA A 266 3.24 12.43 -10.49
C ALA A 266 2.61 11.53 -9.41
N SER A 267 3.35 11.18 -8.35
CA SER A 267 2.76 10.51 -7.19
C SER A 267 1.81 11.44 -6.44
N THR A 268 0.72 10.88 -5.93
CA THR A 268 -0.39 11.60 -5.30
C THR A 268 -0.50 11.22 -3.83
N LEU A 269 -0.89 12.17 -2.99
CA LEU A 269 -1.15 11.97 -1.57
C LEU A 269 -2.66 12.15 -1.31
N SER A 270 -3.26 11.25 -0.52
CA SER A 270 -4.63 11.36 -0.02
C SER A 270 -4.63 11.12 1.49
N LEU A 271 -4.91 12.18 2.25
CA LEU A 271 -5.00 12.17 3.71
C LEU A 271 -6.45 12.39 4.13
N HIS A 272 -7.00 11.45 4.89
CA HIS A 272 -8.36 11.57 5.39
C HIS A 272 -8.39 11.88 6.87
N TYR A 273 -9.16 12.91 7.22
CA TYR A 273 -9.46 13.19 8.62
C TYR A 273 -10.44 12.15 9.16
N GLY A 274 -10.07 11.47 10.24
CA GLY A 274 -10.94 10.49 10.91
C GLY A 274 -11.01 9.10 10.26
N LEU A 275 -10.22 8.84 9.22
CA LEU A 275 -10.10 7.52 8.62
C LEU A 275 -9.35 6.57 9.57
N GLY A 276 -10.02 5.49 9.97
CA GLY A 276 -9.46 4.47 10.83
C GLY A 276 -8.54 3.49 10.10
N HIS A 277 -7.78 2.73 10.88
CA HIS A 277 -6.82 1.74 10.39
C HIS A 277 -7.52 0.38 10.15
N SER A 278 -8.39 0.29 9.13
CA SER A 278 -9.15 -0.93 8.84
C SER A 278 -9.19 -1.28 7.34
N TYR A 279 -9.40 -2.56 7.04
CA TYR A 279 -9.61 -3.03 5.66
C TYR A 279 -10.85 -2.38 5.02
N VAL A 280 -11.94 -2.29 5.79
CA VAL A 280 -13.22 -1.76 5.31
C VAL A 280 -13.08 -0.31 4.87
N GLU A 281 -12.42 0.51 5.67
CA GLU A 281 -12.17 1.90 5.35
C GLU A 281 -11.19 2.01 4.17
N ALA A 282 -10.07 1.29 4.20
CA ALA A 282 -9.06 1.32 3.14
C ALA A 282 -9.62 1.01 1.75
N TRP A 283 -10.39 -0.07 1.59
CA TRP A 283 -10.93 -0.45 0.29
C TRP A 283 -12.23 0.28 -0.08
N SER A 284 -12.73 1.17 0.78
CA SER A 284 -13.87 2.05 0.51
C SER A 284 -13.46 3.40 -0.10
N CYS A 285 -12.17 3.74 -0.01
CA CYS A 285 -11.62 4.95 -0.63
C CYS A 285 -11.61 4.82 -2.16
N GLU A 286 -12.59 5.46 -2.80
CA GLU A 286 -12.79 5.38 -4.25
C GLU A 286 -11.62 5.94 -5.07
N GLU A 287 -10.83 6.86 -4.51
CA GLU A 287 -9.68 7.44 -5.19
C GLU A 287 -8.56 6.42 -5.48
N ALA A 288 -8.47 5.31 -4.73
CA ALA A 288 -7.52 4.26 -5.02
C ALA A 288 -7.85 3.56 -6.34
N TYR A 289 -9.12 3.26 -6.57
CA TYR A 289 -9.56 2.70 -7.85
C TYR A 289 -9.44 3.71 -8.98
N ALA A 290 -9.81 4.96 -8.73
CA ALA A 290 -9.68 6.04 -9.71
C ALA A 290 -8.23 6.28 -10.13
N PHE A 291 -7.30 6.25 -9.18
CA PHE A 291 -5.87 6.37 -9.47
C PHE A 291 -5.40 5.23 -10.39
N ALA A 292 -5.71 3.98 -10.04
CA ALA A 292 -5.38 2.82 -10.87
C ALA A 292 -5.95 2.97 -12.29
N ASP A 293 -7.23 3.32 -12.40
CA ASP A 293 -7.91 3.53 -13.68
C ASP A 293 -7.24 4.64 -14.51
N SER A 294 -6.82 5.73 -13.88
CA SER A 294 -6.13 6.82 -14.56
C SER A 294 -4.77 6.41 -15.14
N VAL A 295 -4.09 5.44 -14.52
CA VAL A 295 -2.79 4.95 -14.99
C VAL A 295 -2.95 3.95 -16.13
N VAL A 296 -3.89 3.01 -16.03
CA VAL A 296 -3.96 1.84 -16.94
C VAL A 296 -5.15 1.80 -17.89
N LYS A 297 -6.14 2.68 -17.70
CA LYS A 297 -7.33 2.77 -18.58
C LYS A 297 -7.46 4.13 -19.25
N GLY A 298 -6.62 5.11 -18.90
CA GLY A 298 -6.70 6.47 -19.44
C GLY A 298 -7.91 7.26 -18.90
N GLU A 299 -8.46 6.83 -17.77
CA GLU A 299 -9.55 7.53 -17.08
C GLU A 299 -9.06 8.86 -16.45
N PRO A 300 -9.97 9.77 -16.07
CA PRO A 300 -9.59 11.03 -15.45
C PRO A 300 -8.68 10.86 -14.23
N LYS A 301 -7.62 11.68 -14.17
CA LYS A 301 -6.68 11.71 -13.05
C LYS A 301 -7.29 12.38 -11.82
N LEU A 302 -6.74 12.02 -10.65
CA LEU A 302 -6.90 12.80 -9.43
C LEU A 302 -6.36 14.23 -9.62
N ALA A 303 -6.82 15.17 -8.81
CA ALA A 303 -6.36 16.55 -8.88
C ALA A 303 -4.87 16.65 -8.53
N GLU A 304 -4.10 17.34 -9.35
CA GLU A 304 -2.67 17.53 -9.12
C GLU A 304 -2.46 18.78 -8.27
N MET A 305 -2.01 18.58 -7.03
CA MET A 305 -1.72 19.65 -6.07
C MET A 305 -0.33 20.23 -6.33
N MET A 306 -0.28 21.51 -6.68
CA MET A 306 0.98 22.25 -6.83
C MET A 306 1.54 22.62 -5.46
N GLU A 307 2.72 23.24 -5.45
CA GLU A 307 3.35 23.74 -4.23
C GLU A 307 2.43 24.74 -3.51
N MET A 308 2.15 24.43 -2.24
CA MET A 308 1.40 25.31 -1.35
C MET A 308 2.23 26.54 -0.99
N ARG A 309 1.58 27.70 -0.96
CA ARG A 309 2.22 28.99 -0.64
C ARG A 309 1.57 29.59 0.60
N GLN A 310 2.39 30.12 1.49
CA GLN A 310 1.97 30.86 2.68
C GLN A 310 2.44 32.32 2.60
N GLU A 311 1.49 33.26 2.67
CA GLU A 311 1.73 34.70 2.78
C GLU A 311 1.06 35.22 4.05
N GLY A 312 1.83 35.32 5.14
CA GLY A 312 1.27 35.64 6.46
C GLY A 312 0.29 34.55 6.92
N GLU A 313 -0.96 34.93 7.17
CA GLU A 313 -2.04 34.00 7.51
C GLU A 313 -2.68 33.32 6.29
N HIS A 314 -2.43 33.81 5.08
CA HIS A 314 -3.09 33.33 3.87
C HIS A 314 -2.36 32.14 3.25
N ILE A 315 -3.09 31.05 3.05
CA ILE A 315 -2.65 29.84 2.36
C ILE A 315 -3.28 29.81 0.98
N SER A 316 -2.48 29.57 -0.05
CA SER A 316 -2.94 29.30 -1.41
C SER A 316 -2.35 28.00 -1.94
N VAL A 317 -3.18 27.20 -2.59
CA VAL A 317 -2.79 25.95 -3.24
C VAL A 317 -3.28 25.95 -4.68
N PRO A 318 -2.39 26.19 -5.66
CA PRO A 318 -2.74 25.99 -7.05
C PRO A 318 -2.95 24.50 -7.34
N PHE A 319 -3.86 24.16 -8.23
CA PHE A 319 -4.12 22.79 -8.62
C PHE A 319 -4.50 22.66 -10.10
N ILE A 320 -4.28 21.47 -10.65
CA ILE A 320 -4.71 21.10 -12.01
C ILE A 320 -5.70 19.96 -11.89
N SER A 321 -6.89 20.10 -12.48
CA SER A 321 -7.89 19.04 -12.47
C SER A 321 -8.68 19.02 -13.77
N SER A 322 -8.92 17.81 -14.27
CA SER A 322 -9.87 17.56 -15.38
C SER A 322 -11.31 17.42 -14.89
N LEU A 323 -11.50 17.13 -13.60
CA LEU A 323 -12.79 17.04 -12.94
C LEU A 323 -13.08 18.30 -12.12
N PRO A 324 -14.33 18.76 -12.03
CA PRO A 324 -14.70 19.86 -11.16
C PRO A 324 -14.35 19.57 -9.69
N VAL A 325 -13.51 20.42 -9.08
CA VAL A 325 -13.28 20.41 -7.62
C VAL A 325 -14.48 21.07 -6.94
N LYS A 326 -15.10 20.37 -5.98
CA LYS A 326 -16.33 20.83 -5.30
C LYS A 326 -16.08 21.35 -3.90
N GLN A 327 -15.01 20.87 -3.26
CA GLN A 327 -14.70 21.24 -1.89
C GLN A 327 -13.20 21.39 -1.71
N ALA A 328 -12.82 22.39 -0.92
CA ALA A 328 -11.48 22.53 -0.38
C ALA A 328 -11.59 22.74 1.14
N VAL A 329 -10.79 22.00 1.91
CA VAL A 329 -10.74 22.11 3.38
C VAL A 329 -9.29 22.14 3.82
N LEU A 330 -8.92 23.17 4.57
CA LEU A 330 -7.65 23.20 5.29
C LEU A 330 -7.86 22.60 6.67
N TYR A 331 -7.10 21.57 7.00
CA TYR A 331 -7.08 20.97 8.33
C TYR A 331 -5.92 21.58 9.11
N TRP A 332 -6.22 22.30 10.20
CA TRP A 332 -5.22 22.93 11.05
C TRP A 332 -5.17 22.26 12.42
N CYS A 333 -3.98 22.10 12.98
CA CYS A 333 -3.76 21.50 14.28
C CYS A 333 -2.75 22.33 15.08
N LYS A 334 -3.15 22.75 16.28
CA LYS A 334 -2.29 23.51 17.20
C LYS A 334 -1.06 22.72 17.65
N ASP A 335 -1.28 21.47 18.04
CA ASP A 335 -0.25 20.58 18.58
C ASP A 335 -0.43 19.17 18.02
N ASN A 336 0.55 18.73 17.24
CA ASN A 336 0.62 17.39 16.66
C ASN A 336 1.78 16.55 17.24
N SER A 337 2.30 16.93 18.41
CA SER A 337 3.36 16.18 19.10
C SER A 337 2.96 14.74 19.41
N ASP A 338 1.71 14.52 19.83
CA ASP A 338 1.05 13.21 19.80
C ASP A 338 0.04 13.16 18.65
N TRP A 339 0.50 12.77 17.46
CA TRP A 339 -0.31 12.68 16.25
C TRP A 339 -1.58 11.82 16.41
N ARG A 340 -1.58 10.86 17.35
CA ARG A 340 -2.73 9.96 17.59
C ARG A 340 -3.90 10.71 18.24
N GLN A 341 -3.58 11.78 18.97
CA GLN A 341 -4.55 12.62 19.68
C GLN A 341 -4.67 14.01 19.04
N ALA A 342 -3.88 14.29 17.99
CA ALA A 342 -3.88 15.55 17.28
C ALA A 342 -5.30 15.89 16.77
N ILE A 343 -5.81 17.05 17.19
CA ILE A 343 -7.12 17.53 16.77
C ILE A 343 -6.94 18.41 15.55
N TRP A 344 -7.32 17.87 14.39
CA TRP A 344 -7.34 18.61 13.13
C TRP A 344 -8.67 19.34 12.99
N GLN A 345 -8.63 20.66 13.15
CA GLN A 345 -9.78 21.55 12.99
C GLN A 345 -9.99 21.84 11.50
N PRO A 346 -11.17 21.55 10.93
CA PRO A 346 -11.46 21.88 9.54
C PRO A 346 -11.74 23.37 9.39
N ILE A 347 -11.06 24.00 8.45
CA ILE A 347 -11.22 25.39 8.04
C ILE A 347 -11.65 25.37 6.57
N ALA A 348 -12.81 25.95 6.28
CA ALA A 348 -13.31 26.03 4.91
C ALA A 348 -12.33 26.82 4.04
N ALA A 349 -11.92 26.24 2.92
CA ALA A 349 -11.12 26.92 1.92
C ALA A 349 -12.00 27.34 0.74
N PHE A 350 -11.76 28.54 0.22
CA PHE A 350 -12.45 29.10 -0.94
C PHE A 350 -11.78 28.63 -2.23
N LEU A 351 -12.57 28.12 -3.18
CA LEU A 351 -12.11 27.80 -4.53
C LEU A 351 -12.16 29.07 -5.39
N LYS A 352 -10.99 29.61 -5.73
CA LYS A 352 -10.85 30.75 -6.62
C LYS A 352 -10.75 30.26 -8.06
N GLY A 353 -11.88 30.29 -8.76
CA GLY A 353 -11.98 29.71 -10.11
C GLY A 353 -11.81 28.19 -10.06
N ASN A 354 -11.12 27.63 -11.06
CA ASN A 354 -10.98 26.18 -11.25
C ASN A 354 -9.55 25.66 -11.00
N ASN A 355 -8.67 26.47 -10.40
CA ASN A 355 -7.24 26.15 -10.33
C ASN A 355 -6.53 26.62 -9.05
N GLU A 356 -7.23 27.20 -8.08
CA GLU A 356 -6.62 27.70 -6.85
C GLU A 356 -7.59 27.55 -5.66
N ALA A 357 -7.09 27.01 -4.55
CA ALA A 357 -7.80 26.92 -3.27
C ALA A 357 -7.11 27.81 -2.23
N ILE A 358 -7.90 28.59 -1.47
CA ILE A 358 -7.40 29.63 -0.55
C ILE A 358 -8.03 29.47 0.83
N ALA A 359 -7.23 29.55 1.88
CA ALA A 359 -7.71 29.57 3.27
C ALA A 359 -6.90 30.57 4.11
N SER A 360 -7.44 30.97 5.27
CA SER A 360 -6.70 31.72 6.29
C SER A 360 -6.43 30.84 7.50
N LEU A 361 -5.20 30.87 8.00
CA LEU A 361 -4.83 30.21 9.25
C LEU A 361 -5.42 30.94 10.47
N PRO A 362 -5.70 30.24 11.57
CA PRO A 362 -6.01 30.87 12.86
C PRO A 362 -4.85 31.76 13.33
N ASP A 363 -5.06 32.65 14.32
CA ASP A 363 -3.98 33.48 14.88
C ASP A 363 -2.88 32.66 15.58
N GLU A 364 -3.24 31.47 16.08
CA GLU A 364 -2.32 30.58 16.78
C GLU A 364 -1.44 29.81 15.79
N LYS A 365 -0.17 29.57 16.18
CA LYS A 365 0.72 28.69 15.41
C LYS A 365 0.22 27.25 15.45
N GLY A 366 0.48 26.52 14.37
CA GLY A 366 0.15 25.11 14.26
C GLY A 366 0.69 24.49 12.98
N SER A 367 0.35 23.21 12.79
CA SER A 367 0.57 22.48 11.54
C SER A 367 -0.72 22.41 10.73
N PHE A 368 -0.61 22.31 9.41
CA PHE A 368 -1.78 22.24 8.54
C PHE A 368 -1.52 21.49 7.24
N PHE A 369 -2.58 20.96 6.64
CA PHE A 369 -2.61 20.45 5.28
C PHE A 369 -3.96 20.79 4.63
N MET A 370 -4.04 20.74 3.30
CA MET A 370 -5.26 21.04 2.56
C MET A 370 -5.71 19.83 1.75
N ASN A 371 -6.99 19.52 1.83
CA ASN A 371 -7.67 18.55 0.98
C ASN A 371 -8.48 19.26 -0.10
N LEU A 372 -8.44 18.71 -1.31
CA LEU A 372 -9.43 18.96 -2.36
C LEU A 372 -10.26 17.69 -2.57
N THR A 373 -11.56 17.89 -2.75
CA THR A 373 -12.51 16.82 -3.11
C THR A 373 -13.23 17.20 -4.39
N ASN A 374 -13.18 16.32 -5.39
CA ASN A 374 -13.87 16.52 -6.66
C ASN A 374 -15.35 16.09 -6.61
N ASP A 375 -16.05 16.27 -7.71
CA ASP A 375 -17.47 15.90 -7.86
C ASP A 375 -17.76 14.39 -7.83
N ARG A 376 -16.72 13.56 -7.88
CA ARG A 376 -16.80 12.10 -7.68
C ARG A 376 -16.44 11.67 -6.25
N GLY A 377 -16.15 12.63 -5.36
CA GLY A 377 -15.76 12.36 -3.98
C GLY A 377 -14.30 11.95 -3.78
N TRP A 378 -13.46 12.05 -4.81
CA TRP A 378 -12.04 11.68 -4.71
C TRP A 378 -11.25 12.77 -3.99
N THR A 379 -10.46 12.36 -3.00
CA THR A 379 -9.65 13.25 -2.18
C THR A 379 -8.20 13.28 -2.66
N THR A 380 -7.62 14.48 -2.69
CA THR A 380 -6.18 14.70 -2.84
C THR A 380 -5.71 15.73 -1.82
N SER A 381 -4.49 15.55 -1.31
CA SER A 381 -3.97 16.32 -0.20
C SER A 381 -2.61 16.92 -0.50
N THR A 382 -2.33 18.07 0.11
CA THR A 382 -0.96 18.56 0.24
C THR A 382 -0.20 17.79 1.32
N ILE A 383 1.12 18.00 1.36
CA ILE A 383 1.90 17.67 2.55
C ILE A 383 1.45 18.52 3.75
N VAL A 384 1.83 18.09 4.95
CA VAL A 384 1.69 18.86 6.19
C VAL A 384 2.79 19.89 6.25
N MET A 385 2.41 21.15 6.47
CA MET A 385 3.30 22.27 6.69
C MET A 385 3.17 22.77 8.13
N VAL A 386 4.21 23.46 8.61
CA VAL A 386 4.18 24.20 9.87
C VAL A 386 4.06 25.68 9.54
N ASP A 387 3.19 26.37 10.27
CA ASP A 387 3.01 27.81 10.16
C ASP A 387 4.34 28.56 10.36
N ASN A 388 4.73 29.31 9.32
CA ASN A 388 6.01 30.03 9.26
C ASN A 388 5.96 31.46 9.83
N ARG A 389 4.81 31.92 10.34
CA ARG A 389 4.69 33.24 10.98
C ARG A 389 5.63 33.36 12.20
N PRO A 390 6.13 34.59 12.50
CA PRO A 390 7.06 34.83 13.60
C PRO A 390 6.50 34.47 14.98
#